data_AF-A0A7S4MMY1-F1
#
_entry.id   AF-A0A7S4MMY1-F1
#
_cell.length_a   1.000
_cell.length_b   1.000
_cell.length_c   1.000
_cell.angle_alpha   90.00
_cell.angle_beta   90.00
_cell.angle_gamma   90.00
#
_symmetry.space_group_name_H-M   'P 1'
#
loop_
_entity.id
_entity.type
_entity.pdbx_description
1 polymer ?
#
loop_
_entity_poly.entity_id
_entity_poly.type
_entity_poly.pdbx_seq_one_letter_code
_entity_poly.pdbx_strand_id
1 'polypeptide(L)'
;QFHLFLMSSKPICSFLIFCEENRPLHKRPDRGNSEVTSILGAEWRSLDQETKDQYIKKAVLRKQLYNKTHPYPQTREVRPEDKYKMSFKITKNTSTPVTKPRKRQQQVSNHLSFVDNSFYVYLESWL
;
A
#
# COMPACT_ATOMS: atom_id res chain seq x y z
N GLN A 1 4.16 -23.62 11.70
CA GLN A 1 5.40 -23.06 11.10
C GLN A 1 5.47 -21.53 11.08
N PHE A 2 4.35 -20.79 11.12
CA PHE A 2 4.36 -19.30 11.13
C PHE A 2 4.92 -18.64 12.40
N HIS A 3 4.81 -19.29 13.57
CA HIS A 3 5.20 -18.72 14.86
C HIS A 3 6.71 -18.36 14.98
N LEU A 4 7.58 -19.14 14.32
CA LEU A 4 9.03 -18.90 14.31
C LEU A 4 9.42 -17.66 13.49
N PHE A 5 8.69 -17.34 12.42
CA PHE A 5 8.98 -16.17 11.59
C PHE A 5 8.69 -14.85 12.32
N LEU A 6 7.65 -14.84 13.18
CA LEU A 6 7.27 -13.67 13.98
C LEU A 6 8.37 -13.25 14.96
N MET A 7 9.21 -14.19 15.39
CA MET A 7 10.22 -13.97 16.43
C MET A 7 11.56 -13.50 15.88
N SER A 8 11.97 -13.91 14.67
CA SER A 8 13.27 -13.57 14.07
C SER A 8 13.24 -12.32 13.18
N SER A 9 12.07 -11.97 12.64
CA SER A 9 11.91 -10.79 11.78
C SER A 9 11.68 -9.51 12.59
N LYS A 10 12.21 -8.39 12.09
CA LYS A 10 11.97 -7.06 12.69
C LYS A 10 10.46 -6.78 12.81
N PRO A 11 10.01 -6.11 13.87
CA PRO A 11 8.59 -5.85 14.08
C PRO A 11 8.06 -4.93 12.98
N ILE A 12 7.01 -5.37 12.30
CA ILE A 12 6.35 -4.64 11.22
C ILE A 12 5.18 -3.79 11.76
N CYS A 13 4.81 -2.74 11.02
CA CYS A 13 3.70 -1.87 11.40
C CYS A 13 2.32 -2.52 11.17
N SER A 14 1.26 -1.94 11.75
CA SER A 14 -0.12 -2.46 11.67
C SER A 14 -0.60 -2.71 10.24
N PHE A 15 -0.34 -1.78 9.32
CA PHE A 15 -0.68 -1.94 7.90
C PHE A 15 0.01 -3.14 7.24
N LEU A 16 1.27 -3.40 7.59
CA LEU A 16 2.01 -4.52 7.01
C LEU A 16 1.51 -5.87 7.55
N ILE A 17 1.02 -5.91 8.80
CA ILE A 17 0.35 -7.09 9.36
C ILE A 17 -0.95 -7.36 8.58
N PHE A 18 -1.75 -6.32 8.34
CA PHE A 18 -2.94 -6.43 7.49
C PHE A 18 -2.58 -6.92 6.08
N CYS A 19 -1.52 -6.41 5.47
CA CYS A 19 -1.07 -6.88 4.16
C CYS A 19 -0.59 -8.33 4.19
N GLU A 20 0.07 -8.80 5.26
CA GLU A 20 0.52 -10.18 5.40
C GLU A 20 -0.67 -11.15 5.40
N GLU A 21 -1.74 -10.80 6.11
CA GLU A 21 -2.98 -11.58 6.19
C GLU A 21 -3.76 -11.57 4.86
N ASN A 22 -3.87 -10.43 4.18
CA ASN A 22 -4.74 -10.27 3.02
C ASN A 22 -4.04 -10.49 1.67
N ARG A 23 -2.72 -10.31 1.57
CA ARG A 23 -1.96 -10.54 0.33
C ARG A 23 -2.21 -11.92 -0.31
N PRO A 24 -2.30 -13.06 0.40
CA PRO A 24 -2.60 -14.33 -0.24
C PRO A 24 -4.01 -14.38 -0.86
N LEU A 25 -4.99 -13.64 -0.33
CA LEU A 25 -6.36 -13.59 -0.87
C LEU A 25 -6.40 -12.82 -2.20
N HIS A 26 -5.58 -11.78 -2.34
CA HIS A 26 -5.53 -10.97 -3.56
C HIS A 26 -4.49 -11.44 -4.58
N LYS A 27 -3.64 -12.41 -4.21
CA LYS A 27 -2.63 -12.97 -5.11
C LYS A 27 -3.30 -13.81 -6.19
N ARG A 28 -3.23 -13.34 -7.44
CA ARG A 28 -3.68 -14.06 -8.63
C ARG A 28 -2.50 -14.22 -9.59
N PRO A 29 -2.43 -15.30 -10.39
CA PRO A 29 -1.35 -15.49 -11.36
C PRO A 29 -1.30 -14.36 -12.40
N ASP A 30 -2.44 -13.73 -12.70
CA ASP A 30 -2.56 -12.68 -13.72
C ASP A 30 -2.24 -11.27 -13.19
N ARG A 31 -2.22 -11.07 -11.86
CA ARG A 31 -2.06 -9.73 -11.26
C ARG A 31 -0.66 -9.49 -10.74
N GLY A 32 -0.12 -8.33 -11.08
CA GLY A 32 1.19 -7.89 -10.60
C GLY A 32 1.18 -7.55 -9.10
N ASN A 33 2.32 -7.74 -8.42
CA ASN A 33 2.46 -7.41 -7.00
C ASN A 33 2.16 -5.93 -6.68
N SER A 34 2.40 -5.03 -7.65
CA SER A 34 2.11 -3.59 -7.55
C SER A 34 0.61 -3.31 -7.45
N GLU A 35 -0.20 -4.01 -8.24
CA GLU A 35 -1.66 -3.87 -8.23
C GLU A 35 -2.24 -4.38 -6.91
N VAL A 36 -1.76 -5.54 -6.44
CA VAL A 36 -2.16 -6.10 -5.15
C VAL A 36 -1.86 -5.13 -4.01
N THR A 37 -0.67 -4.51 -3.98
CA THR A 37 -0.35 -3.50 -2.96
C THR A 37 -1.23 -2.25 -3.06
N SER A 38 -1.63 -1.87 -4.26
CA SER A 38 -2.49 -0.71 -4.48
C SER A 38 -3.91 -0.97 -3.96
N ILE A 39 -4.46 -2.16 -4.23
CA ILE A 39 -5.77 -2.61 -3.74
C ILE A 39 -5.78 -2.67 -2.21
N LEU A 40 -4.80 -3.35 -1.60
CA LEU A 40 -4.69 -3.45 -0.13
C LEU A 40 -4.53 -2.07 0.53
N GLY A 41 -3.83 -1.15 -0.12
CA GLY A 41 -3.70 0.23 0.36
C GLY A 41 -5.02 1.00 0.31
N ALA A 42 -5.88 0.74 -0.68
CA ALA A 42 -7.22 1.33 -0.75
C ALA A 42 -8.13 0.74 0.33
N GLU A 43 -8.14 -0.58 0.48
CA GLU A 43 -8.91 -1.30 1.49
C GLU A 43 -8.55 -0.85 2.91
N TRP A 44 -7.26 -0.74 3.22
CA TRP A 44 -6.81 -0.24 4.52
C TRP A 44 -7.34 1.16 4.83
N ARG A 45 -7.46 2.03 3.82
CA ARG A 45 -8.02 3.38 4.03
C ARG A 45 -9.52 3.32 4.33
N SER A 46 -10.26 2.45 3.64
CA SER A 46 -11.70 2.26 3.85
C SER A 46 -12.08 1.47 5.10
N LEU A 47 -11.14 0.80 5.77
CA LEU A 47 -11.42 0.06 7.01
C LEU A 47 -11.86 0.97 8.16
N ASP A 48 -12.74 0.43 9.01
CA ASP A 48 -13.18 1.06 10.25
C ASP A 48 -12.06 1.19 11.28
N GLN A 49 -12.18 2.21 12.13
CA GLN A 49 -11.18 2.49 13.15
C GLN A 49 -11.00 1.33 14.13
N GLU A 50 -12.09 0.65 14.51
CA GLU A 50 -12.02 -0.51 15.42
C GLU A 50 -11.13 -1.63 14.85
N THR A 51 -11.31 -1.96 13.57
CA THR A 51 -10.49 -2.98 12.90
C THR A 51 -9.03 -2.54 12.81
N LYS A 52 -8.76 -1.27 12.50
CA LYS A 52 -7.40 -0.70 12.50
C LYS A 52 -6.76 -0.79 13.88
N ASP A 53 -7.51 -0.53 14.94
CA ASP A 53 -7.04 -0.59 16.32
C ASP A 53 -6.67 -2.02 16.72
N GLN A 54 -7.39 -3.04 16.25
CA GLN A 54 -7.00 -4.44 16.44
C GLN A 54 -5.63 -4.73 15.80
N TYR A 55 -5.38 -4.23 14.59
CA TYR A 55 -4.08 -4.36 13.92
C TYR A 55 -2.97 -3.57 14.62
N ILE A 56 -3.28 -2.40 15.20
CA ILE A 56 -2.34 -1.64 16.02
C ILE A 56 -1.95 -2.44 17.26
N LYS A 57 -2.92 -3.05 17.96
CA LYS A 57 -2.66 -3.93 19.12
C LYS A 57 -1.77 -5.11 18.71
N LYS A 58 -2.05 -5.78 17.59
CA LYS A 58 -1.18 -6.84 17.03
C LYS A 58 0.25 -6.35 16.78
N ALA A 59 0.42 -5.16 16.21
CA ALA A 59 1.74 -4.58 15.96
C ALA A 59 2.53 -4.28 17.25
N VAL A 60 1.84 -3.74 18.26
CA VAL A 60 2.42 -3.51 19.59
C VAL A 60 2.86 -4.82 20.23
N LEU A 61 2.02 -5.85 20.20
CA LEU A 61 2.36 -7.18 20.73
C LEU A 61 3.56 -7.79 20.01
N ARG A 62 3.62 -7.69 18.67
CA ARG A 62 4.75 -8.20 17.88
C ARG A 62 6.05 -7.47 18.23
N LYS A 63 5.99 -6.14 18.42
CA LYS A 63 7.14 -5.34 18.90
C LYS A 63 7.59 -5.77 20.30
N GLN A 64 6.65 -5.97 21.22
CA GLN A 64 6.98 -6.42 22.59
C GLN A 64 7.62 -7.81 22.58
N LEU A 65 7.08 -8.75 21.80
CA LEU A 65 7.64 -10.09 21.66
C LEU A 65 9.05 -10.06 21.06
N TYR A 66 9.24 -9.25 20.02
CA TYR A 66 10.55 -9.05 19.40
C TYR A 66 11.58 -8.50 20.38
N ASN A 67 11.21 -7.48 21.16
CA ASN A 67 12.12 -6.88 22.15
C ASN A 67 12.49 -7.85 23.29
N LYS A 68 11.59 -8.78 23.66
CA LYS A 68 11.89 -9.83 24.65
C LYS A 68 12.94 -10.82 24.13
N THR A 69 12.89 -11.16 22.84
CA THR A 69 13.85 -12.08 22.22
C THR A 69 15.14 -11.39 21.77
N HIS A 70 15.10 -10.07 21.51
CA HIS A 70 16.21 -9.25 21.05
C HIS A 70 16.48 -8.10 22.03
N PRO A 71 17.12 -8.40 23.19
CA PRO A 71 17.36 -7.39 24.24
C PRO A 71 18.38 -6.32 23.81
N TYR A 72 19.24 -6.60 22.84
CA TYR A 72 20.21 -5.62 22.32
C TYR A 72 19.56 -4.78 21.21
N PRO A 73 19.58 -3.44 21.31
CA PRO A 73 19.04 -2.59 20.27
C PRO A 73 19.85 -2.77 18.99
N GLN A 74 19.23 -3.22 17.89
CA GLN A 74 19.85 -3.15 16.56
C GLN A 74 19.85 -1.71 16.06
N THR A 75 20.62 -0.87 16.71
CA THR A 75 20.96 0.46 16.20
C THR A 75 22.05 0.26 15.17
N ARG A 76 21.86 0.82 13.98
CA ARG A 76 22.97 0.91 13.03
C ARG A 76 24.04 1.81 13.67
N GLU A 77 25.26 1.31 13.78
CA GLU A 77 26.40 2.15 14.17
C GLU A 77 26.55 3.31 13.18
N VAL A 78 26.68 4.52 13.71
CA VAL A 78 26.93 5.71 12.90
C VAL A 78 28.37 5.63 12.42
N ARG A 79 28.57 5.37 11.13
CA ARG A 79 29.92 5.34 10.57
C ARG A 79 30.40 6.78 10.33
N PRO A 80 31.69 7.11 10.53
CA PRO A 80 32.22 8.44 10.22
C PRO A 80 31.91 8.90 8.78
N GLU A 81 31.95 7.96 7.84
CA GLU A 81 31.56 8.08 6.43
C GLU A 81 30.15 8.67 6.21
N ASP A 82 29.22 8.39 7.14
CA ASP A 82 27.81 8.78 6.99
C ASP A 82 27.63 10.31 7.04
N LYS A 83 28.58 11.04 7.65
CA LYS A 83 28.67 12.52 7.58
C LYS A 83 28.76 13.02 6.14
N TYR A 84 29.49 12.30 5.29
CA TYR A 84 29.72 12.68 3.89
C TYR A 84 28.70 12.05 2.94
N LYS A 85 27.91 11.05 3.38
CA LYS A 85 26.82 10.52 2.55
C LYS A 85 25.75 11.56 2.21
N MET A 86 25.65 12.64 2.99
CA MET A 86 24.71 13.74 2.78
C MET A 86 25.30 14.92 1.99
N SER A 87 26.62 14.95 1.72
CA SER A 87 27.26 16.06 1.01
C SER A 87 26.93 16.11 -0.48
N PHE A 88 26.46 14.99 -1.06
CA PHE A 88 25.99 14.92 -2.44
C PHE A 88 24.54 15.36 -2.63
N LYS A 89 23.81 15.65 -1.54
CA LYS A 89 22.50 16.28 -1.66
C LYS A 89 22.73 17.72 -2.10
N ILE A 90 22.58 17.97 -3.40
CA ILE A 90 22.41 19.32 -3.95
C ILE A 90 21.34 19.99 -3.08
N THR A 91 21.72 21.01 -2.32
CA THR A 91 20.75 21.93 -1.74
C THR A 91 19.98 22.46 -2.92
N LYS A 92 18.68 22.17 -2.99
CA LYS A 92 17.84 22.84 -3.97
C LYS A 92 17.86 24.30 -3.53
N ASN A 93 18.73 25.12 -4.13
CA ASN A 93 18.49 26.54 -4.26
C ASN A 93 17.04 26.60 -4.73
N THR A 94 16.19 27.31 -3.98
CA THR A 94 14.76 27.43 -4.22
C THR A 94 14.53 27.99 -5.64
N SER A 95 14.57 27.14 -6.67
CA SER A 95 13.76 27.37 -7.84
C SER A 95 12.35 27.21 -7.33
N THR A 96 11.60 28.31 -7.36
CA THR A 96 10.15 28.28 -7.25
C THR A 96 9.65 27.10 -8.09
N PRO A 97 8.78 26.24 -7.55
CA PRO A 97 8.22 25.18 -8.36
C PRO A 97 7.45 25.87 -9.49
N VAL A 98 7.97 25.80 -10.72
CA VAL A 98 7.15 26.06 -11.90
C VAL A 98 6.12 24.94 -11.91
N THR A 99 5.00 25.17 -11.24
CA THR A 99 3.81 24.34 -11.35
C THR A 99 3.35 24.47 -12.79
N LYS A 100 3.81 23.56 -13.67
CA LYS A 100 3.10 23.30 -14.90
C LYS A 100 1.67 22.93 -14.48
N PRO A 101 0.62 23.62 -14.95
CA PRO A 101 -0.73 23.27 -14.57
C PRO A 101 -0.97 21.82 -14.97
N ARG A 102 -1.16 20.94 -13.98
CA ARG A 102 -1.68 19.60 -14.22
C ARG A 102 -3.08 19.83 -14.78
N LYS A 103 -3.26 19.71 -16.11
CA LYS A 103 -4.59 19.74 -16.73
C LYS A 103 -5.42 18.69 -16.00
N ARG A 104 -6.35 19.15 -15.16
CA ARG A 104 -7.39 18.32 -14.58
C ARG A 104 -8.20 17.86 -15.78
N GLN A 105 -8.11 16.58 -16.15
CA GLN A 105 -9.04 16.01 -17.10
C GLN A 105 -10.43 16.31 -16.54
N GLN A 106 -11.17 17.14 -17.28
CA GLN A 106 -12.52 17.51 -16.91
C GLN A 106 -13.29 16.20 -16.82
N GLN A 107 -13.92 15.97 -15.67
CA GLN A 107 -14.94 14.93 -15.58
C GLN A 107 -16.01 15.31 -16.60
N VAL A 108 -16.04 14.60 -17.72
CA VAL A 108 -17.18 14.64 -18.61
C VAL A 108 -18.28 13.94 -17.83
N SER A 109 -19.13 14.73 -17.19
CA SER A 109 -20.38 14.25 -16.65
C SER A 109 -21.26 13.87 -17.84
N ASN A 110 -21.09 12.65 -18.35
CA ASN A 110 -22.11 12.07 -19.20
C ASN A 110 -23.18 11.49 -18.28
N HIS A 111 -24.10 12.40 -17.95
CA HIS A 111 -25.44 12.12 -17.50
C HIS A 111 -26.04 10.97 -18.31
N LEU A 112 -26.60 9.97 -17.61
CA LEU A 112 -27.36 8.89 -18.21
C LEU A 112 -28.42 9.44 -19.18
N SER A 113 -28.38 8.99 -20.42
CA SER A 113 -29.57 8.84 -21.27
C SER A 113 -29.42 7.48 -21.93
N PHE A 114 -30.21 6.52 -21.46
CA PHE A 114 -31.47 6.16 -22.11
C PHE A 114 -31.16 5.25 -23.30
N VAL A 115 -31.16 3.95 -22.98
CA VAL A 115 -31.58 2.82 -23.83
C VAL A 115 -31.70 3.18 -25.31
N ASP A 116 -30.78 2.69 -26.14
CA ASP A 116 -31.11 2.47 -27.54
C ASP A 116 -31.01 0.99 -27.91
N ASN A 117 -32.10 0.56 -28.51
CA ASN A 117 -32.64 -0.78 -28.52
C ASN A 117 -32.11 -1.52 -29.75
N SER A 118 -30.79 -1.71 -29.85
CA SER A 118 -30.17 -2.28 -31.06
C SER A 118 -29.41 -3.59 -30.83
N PHE A 119 -29.78 -4.38 -29.82
CA PHE A 119 -29.26 -5.73 -29.62
C PHE A 119 -30.29 -6.85 -29.92
N TYR A 120 -31.58 -6.53 -30.05
CA TYR A 120 -32.61 -7.53 -30.34
C TYR A 120 -32.86 -7.80 -31.83
N VAL A 121 -32.20 -7.09 -32.74
CA VAL A 121 -32.43 -7.27 -34.20
C VAL A 121 -31.52 -8.33 -34.84
N TYR A 122 -30.62 -8.97 -34.07
CA TYR A 122 -29.73 -10.03 -34.56
C TYR A 122 -30.14 -11.45 -34.16
N LEU A 123 -31.27 -11.62 -33.45
CA LEU A 123 -31.74 -12.92 -32.95
C LEU A 123 -33.05 -13.43 -33.58
N GLU A 124 -33.56 -12.78 -34.64
CA GLU A 124 -34.67 -13.29 -35.47
C GLU A 124 -34.29 -13.54 -36.95
N SER A 125 -33.00 -13.52 -37.29
CA SER A 125 -32.52 -13.90 -38.64
C SER A 125 -31.82 -15.27 -38.67
N TRP A 126 -32.00 -16.09 -37.63
CA TRP A 126 -31.49 -17.46 -37.50
C TRP A 126 -32.53 -18.38 -36.81
N LEU A 127 -33.77 -18.32 -37.32
CA LEU A 127 -34.85 -19.31 -37.26
C LEU A 127 -35.75 -19.08 -38.48
#